data_AF-A0A1I7TMZ3-F1
#
_entry.id   AF-A0A1I7TMZ3-F1
#
_cell.length_a   1.000
_cell.length_b   1.000
_cell.length_c   1.000
_cell.angle_alpha   90.00
_cell.angle_beta   90.00
_cell.angle_gamma   90.00
#
_symmetry.space_group_name_H-M   'P 1'
#
loop_
_entity.id
_entity.type
_entity.pdbx_description
1 polymer ?
#
loop_
_entity_poly.entity_id
_entity_poly.type
_entity_poly.pdbx_seq_one_letter_code
_entity_poly.pdbx_strand_id
1 'polypeptide(L)'
;MRPVPEGPLAVQMFFPDSNTLLRSVKDENRTSWPLIDASNASVQIHRAHFEKNPPNNLRKSNFFHFVIALYDRNNQPIEIDRTHFAGFVEKDKEVDGQATKNGIHYRLSLVFQNG
;
A
#
# COMPACT_ATOMS: atom_id res chain seq x y z
N MET A 1 19.40 -29.86 -17.07
CA MET A 1 18.56 -29.64 -15.86
C MET A 1 18.99 -28.33 -15.22
N ARG A 2 18.11 -27.34 -15.09
CA ARG A 2 18.36 -26.11 -14.30
C ARG A 2 17.39 -26.10 -13.11
N PRO A 3 17.81 -25.75 -11.88
CA PRO A 3 16.94 -25.80 -10.72
C PRO A 3 16.05 -24.54 -10.66
N VAL A 4 14.81 -24.72 -10.20
CA VAL A 4 13.87 -23.64 -9.92
C VAL A 4 14.08 -23.19 -8.47
N PRO A 5 14.23 -21.89 -8.17
CA PRO A 5 14.29 -21.43 -6.78
C PRO A 5 12.87 -21.13 -6.27
N GLU A 6 12.48 -21.82 -5.19
CA GLU A 6 11.31 -21.49 -4.38
C GLU A 6 11.65 -20.38 -3.37
N GLY A 7 10.80 -19.35 -3.30
CA GLY A 7 10.81 -18.33 -2.25
C GLY A 7 9.82 -17.20 -2.57
N PRO A 8 9.01 -16.71 -1.60
CA PRO A 8 7.94 -15.76 -1.89
C PRO A 8 8.50 -14.33 -2.04
N LEU A 9 8.21 -13.70 -3.19
CA LEU A 9 8.62 -12.32 -3.49
C LEU A 9 7.67 -11.34 -2.82
N ALA A 10 8.19 -10.51 -1.91
CA ALA A 10 7.49 -9.36 -1.36
C ALA A 10 7.23 -8.33 -2.48
N VAL A 11 5.97 -7.97 -2.69
CA VAL A 11 5.55 -6.99 -3.71
C VAL A 11 5.55 -5.59 -3.09
N GLN A 12 6.55 -4.80 -3.44
CA GLN A 12 6.58 -3.35 -3.20
C GLN A 12 5.82 -2.65 -4.33
N MET A 13 4.70 -1.99 -4.03
CA MET A 13 3.92 -1.24 -5.02
C MET A 13 4.49 0.16 -5.23
N PHE A 14 4.80 0.52 -6.47
CA PHE A 14 5.26 1.85 -6.89
C PHE A 14 4.19 2.46 -7.81
N PHE A 15 3.80 3.71 -7.56
CA PHE A 15 2.88 4.47 -8.43
C PHE A 15 3.69 5.46 -9.27
N PRO A 16 3.73 5.35 -10.60
CA PRO A 16 4.48 6.29 -11.42
C PRO A 16 3.64 7.53 -11.78
N ASP A 17 4.24 8.71 -11.62
CA ASP A 17 3.68 9.97 -12.11
C ASP A 17 3.82 10.10 -13.63
N SER A 18 2.89 10.85 -14.25
CA SER A 18 2.72 11.04 -15.70
C SER A 18 3.95 11.50 -16.49
N ASN A 19 5.01 11.94 -15.82
CA ASN A 19 6.27 12.36 -16.44
C ASN A 19 7.18 11.19 -16.89
N THR A 20 6.89 9.95 -16.48
CA THR A 20 7.73 8.78 -16.82
C THR A 20 7.46 8.19 -18.22
N LEU A 21 6.32 8.50 -18.84
CA LEU A 21 5.92 7.91 -20.13
C LEU A 21 6.77 8.40 -21.31
N LEU A 22 7.33 9.61 -21.26
CA LEU A 22 8.07 10.19 -22.38
C LEU A 22 9.54 9.74 -22.46
N ARG A 23 10.07 9.08 -21.43
CA ARG A 23 11.48 8.63 -21.41
C ARG A 23 11.66 7.18 -21.86
N SER A 24 10.57 6.45 -22.08
CA SER A 24 10.57 4.99 -22.25
C SER A 24 10.40 4.53 -23.71
N VAL A 25 10.96 5.25 -24.68
CA VAL A 25 11.04 4.77 -26.08
C VAL A 25 12.46 4.49 -26.55
N LYS A 26 13.44 4.59 -25.65
CA LYS A 26 14.85 4.38 -25.99
C LYS A 26 15.53 3.62 -24.86
N ASP A 27 15.34 2.30 -24.84
CA ASP A 27 16.37 1.31 -24.56
C ASP A 27 15.77 -0.09 -24.60
N GLU A 28 16.34 -0.92 -25.47
CA GLU A 28 16.02 -2.33 -25.64
C GLU A 28 16.46 -3.15 -24.43
N ASN A 29 15.73 -4.25 -24.23
CA ASN A 29 16.25 -5.51 -23.69
C ASN A 29 16.56 -5.58 -22.19
N ARG A 30 15.55 -5.45 -21.32
CA ARG A 30 15.51 -6.18 -20.04
C ARG A 30 14.08 -6.61 -19.70
N THR A 31 13.92 -7.91 -19.49
CA THR A 31 12.95 -8.51 -18.56
C THR A 31 11.51 -8.02 -18.75
N SER A 32 10.78 -8.67 -19.65
CA SER A 32 9.33 -8.74 -19.60
C SER A 32 8.93 -9.36 -18.25
N TRP A 33 8.64 -8.50 -17.27
CA TRP A 33 7.88 -8.87 -16.08
C TRP A 33 6.55 -9.46 -16.56
N PRO A 34 6.05 -10.56 -15.96
CA PRO A 34 4.80 -11.13 -16.40
C PRO A 34 3.74 -10.04 -16.25
N LEU A 35 3.04 -9.75 -17.34
CA LEU A 35 1.78 -9.05 -17.31
C LEU A 35 0.94 -9.81 -16.28
N ILE A 36 0.73 -9.21 -15.10
CA ILE A 36 -0.07 -9.81 -14.04
C ILE A 36 -1.42 -10.07 -14.70
N ASP A 37 -1.79 -11.35 -14.77
CA ASP A 37 -3.12 -11.74 -15.19
C ASP A 37 -4.11 -11.01 -14.27
N ALA A 38 -4.79 -10.01 -14.83
CA ALA A 38 -5.74 -9.14 -14.16
C ALA A 38 -7.06 -9.88 -13.84
N SER A 39 -7.04 -11.21 -13.82
CA SER A 39 -8.20 -12.08 -13.62
C SER A 39 -8.73 -12.07 -12.17
N ASN A 40 -8.00 -11.50 -11.20
CA ASN A 40 -8.46 -11.30 -9.81
C ASN A 40 -8.45 -9.83 -9.32
N ALA A 41 -8.59 -8.86 -10.22
CA ALA A 41 -8.54 -7.43 -9.92
C ALA A 41 -9.74 -6.84 -9.13
N SER A 42 -10.63 -7.68 -8.57
CA SER A 42 -11.87 -7.26 -7.94
C SER A 42 -11.77 -6.94 -6.44
N VAL A 43 -10.71 -7.39 -5.75
CA VAL A 43 -10.61 -7.31 -4.27
C VAL A 43 -9.45 -6.39 -3.88
N GLN A 44 -9.71 -5.08 -3.83
CA GLN A 44 -8.70 -4.07 -3.46
C GLN A 44 -9.34 -2.91 -2.69
N ILE A 45 -8.62 -2.38 -1.70
CA ILE A 45 -8.97 -1.06 -1.13
C ILE A 45 -8.79 -0.03 -2.22
N HIS A 46 -9.84 0.75 -2.49
CA HIS A 46 -9.81 1.83 -3.48
C HIS A 46 -9.75 3.20 -2.83
N ARG A 47 -10.46 3.38 -1.70
CA ARG A 47 -10.57 4.68 -1.01
C ARG A 47 -10.65 4.51 0.50
N ALA A 48 -10.12 5.49 1.22
CA ALA A 48 -10.36 5.68 2.65
C ALA A 48 -11.07 7.02 2.91
N HIS A 49 -11.96 7.08 3.89
CA HIS A 49 -12.69 8.28 4.29
C HIS A 49 -12.47 8.53 5.78
N PHE A 50 -12.12 9.76 6.19
CA PHE A 50 -12.11 10.16 7.60
C PHE A 50 -13.52 10.37 8.14
N GLU A 51 -14.06 9.39 8.87
CA GLU A 51 -15.31 9.58 9.63
C GLU A 51 -15.10 10.59 10.76
N LYS A 52 -13.92 10.52 11.39
CA LYS A 52 -13.46 11.49 12.36
C LYS A 52 -12.11 12.02 11.94
N ASN A 53 -12.08 13.31 11.59
CA ASN A 53 -10.87 14.02 11.24
C ASN A 53 -9.91 14.14 12.44
N PRO A 54 -8.58 14.13 12.18
CA PRO A 54 -7.62 14.49 13.22
C PRO A 54 -7.80 15.95 13.65
N PRO A 55 -7.43 16.30 14.90
CA PRO A 55 -7.51 17.68 15.38
C PRO A 55 -6.53 18.58 14.63
N ASN A 56 -7.01 19.77 14.19
CA ASN A 56 -6.20 20.74 13.45
C ASN A 56 -5.05 21.35 14.28
N ASN A 57 -5.17 21.35 15.60
CA ASN A 57 -4.15 21.83 16.51
C ASN A 57 -3.95 20.79 17.61
N LEU A 58 -2.70 20.37 17.82
CA LEU A 58 -2.35 19.35 18.77
C LEU A 58 -1.05 19.71 19.49
N ARG A 59 -1.06 19.55 20.82
CA ARG A 59 0.14 19.64 21.63
C ARG A 59 0.96 18.35 21.48
N LYS A 60 2.27 18.48 21.25
CA LYS A 60 3.19 17.34 21.04
C LYS A 60 3.13 16.26 22.15
N SER A 61 2.84 16.64 23.38
CA SER A 61 2.74 15.71 24.52
C SER A 61 1.43 14.92 24.58
N ASN A 62 0.45 15.27 23.75
CA ASN A 62 -0.88 14.67 23.78
C ASN A 62 -0.99 13.61 22.69
N PHE A 63 -1.68 12.52 23.01
CA PHE A 63 -2.16 11.60 21.99
C PHE A 63 -3.31 12.24 21.20
N PHE A 64 -3.45 11.81 19.95
CA PHE A 64 -4.61 12.10 19.12
C PHE A 64 -5.07 10.83 18.42
N HIS A 65 -6.31 10.84 17.96
CA HIS A 65 -6.91 9.76 17.19
C HIS A 65 -7.77 10.30 16.07
N PHE A 66 -7.94 9.48 15.05
CA PHE A 66 -8.82 9.68 13.92
C PHE A 66 -9.56 8.37 13.64
N VAL A 67 -10.64 8.44 12.88
CA VAL A 67 -11.42 7.25 12.48
C VAL A 67 -11.54 7.26 10.97
N ILE A 68 -11.27 6.11 10.34
CA ILE A 68 -11.39 5.93 8.90
C ILE A 68 -12.34 4.79 8.55
N ALA A 69 -13.09 4.97 7.47
CA ALA A 69 -13.81 3.92 6.76
C ALA A 69 -13.07 3.57 5.47
N LEU A 70 -13.01 2.29 5.12
CA LEU A 70 -12.39 1.79 3.89
C LEU A 70 -13.47 1.38 2.88
N TYR A 71 -13.23 1.67 1.61
CA TYR A 71 -14.15 1.35 0.52
C TYR A 71 -13.42 0.69 -0.65
N ASP A 72 -14.11 -0.24 -1.30
CA ASP A 72 -13.65 -0.89 -2.53
C ASP A 72 -13.90 -0.02 -3.78
N ARG A 73 -13.61 -0.56 -4.96
CA ARG A 73 -13.80 0.13 -6.24
C ARG A 73 -15.27 0.42 -6.56
N ASN A 74 -16.20 -0.34 -6.00
CA ASN A 74 -17.65 -0.17 -6.16
C ASN A 74 -18.26 0.74 -5.10
N ASN A 75 -17.42 1.42 -4.29
CA ASN A 75 -17.83 2.21 -3.11
C ASN A 75 -18.55 1.39 -2.04
N GLN A 76 -18.36 0.07 -1.99
CA GLN A 76 -18.86 -0.76 -0.91
C GLN A 76 -17.93 -0.67 0.30
N PRO A 77 -18.48 -0.63 1.52
CA PRO A 77 -17.68 -0.60 2.74
C PRO A 77 -16.94 -1.93 2.90
N ILE A 78 -15.64 -1.83 3.22
CA ILE A 78 -14.79 -2.98 3.53
C ILE A 78 -14.78 -3.15 5.04
N GLU A 79 -15.08 -4.37 5.49
CA GLU A 79 -15.04 -4.72 6.91
C GLU A 79 -13.61 -5.07 7.35
N ILE A 80 -13.27 -4.70 8.58
CA ILE A 80 -11.95 -4.98 9.17
C ILE A 80 -12.13 -6.07 10.23
N ASP A 81 -11.60 -7.27 9.98
CA ASP A 81 -11.65 -8.39 10.92
C ASP A 81 -10.58 -8.25 12.00
N ARG A 82 -9.33 -7.94 11.60
CA ARG A 82 -8.20 -7.84 12.54
C ARG A 82 -7.28 -6.68 12.20
N THR A 83 -6.75 -6.06 13.24
CA THR A 83 -5.72 -5.02 13.14
C THR A 83 -4.51 -5.40 13.97
N HIS A 84 -3.31 -5.11 13.45
CA HIS A 84 -2.07 -5.37 14.15
C HIS A 84 -1.04 -4.28 13.88
N PHE A 85 -0.41 -3.77 14.94
CA PHE A 85 0.74 -2.88 14.82
C PHE A 85 1.96 -3.69 14.38
N ALA A 86 2.57 -3.33 13.25
CA ALA A 86 3.71 -4.04 12.68
C ALA A 86 5.06 -3.34 12.92
N GLY A 87 5.04 -2.06 13.31
CA GLY A 87 6.25 -1.29 13.65
C GLY A 87 6.24 0.14 13.12
N PHE A 88 7.39 0.80 13.21
CA PHE A 88 7.62 2.13 12.68
C PHE A 88 8.27 2.07 11.28
N VAL A 89 8.09 3.15 10.52
CA VAL A 89 8.83 3.39 9.26
C VAL A 89 10.16 4.03 9.62
N GLU A 90 11.23 3.24 9.57
CA GLU A 90 12.59 3.65 9.88
C GLU A 90 13.60 2.73 9.17
N LYS A 91 14.83 3.23 8.98
CA LYS A 91 15.95 2.46 8.41
C LYS A 91 15.57 1.91 7.02
N ASP A 92 15.73 0.61 6.79
CA ASP A 92 15.49 -0.06 5.51
C ASP A 92 14.02 -0.03 5.05
N LYS A 93 13.09 0.42 5.90
CA LYS A 93 11.67 0.57 5.54
C LYS A 93 11.34 1.95 4.98
N GLU A 94 12.29 2.88 4.97
CA GLU A 94 12.09 4.21 4.42
C GLU A 94 12.17 4.19 2.88
N VAL A 95 11.25 4.91 2.25
CA VAL A 95 11.23 5.08 0.80
C VAL A 95 12.31 6.10 0.41
N ASP A 96 13.00 5.85 -0.70
CA ASP A 96 14.04 6.72 -1.28
C ASP A 96 15.28 6.98 -0.39
N GLY A 97 15.53 6.13 0.61
CA GLY A 97 16.70 6.23 1.49
C GLY A 97 16.70 7.46 2.41
N GLN A 98 15.55 8.11 2.59
CA GLN A 98 15.40 9.30 3.42
C GLN A 98 15.19 8.94 4.90
N ALA A 99 16.01 9.49 5.80
CA ALA A 99 15.95 9.24 7.25
C ALA A 99 14.88 10.08 7.99
N THR A 100 13.61 9.91 7.62
CA THR A 100 12.48 10.72 8.12
C THR A 100 11.94 10.30 9.48
N LYS A 101 12.02 9.00 9.81
CA LYS A 101 11.40 8.39 11.01
C LYS A 101 9.93 8.78 11.19
N ASN A 102 9.21 8.92 10.08
CA ASN A 102 7.85 9.43 10.04
C ASN A 102 6.90 8.43 9.39
N GLY A 103 6.34 7.53 10.20
CA GLY A 103 5.30 6.60 9.76
C GLY A 103 5.11 5.44 10.73
N ILE A 104 3.91 4.88 10.70
CA ILE A 104 3.55 3.66 11.45
C ILE A 104 3.01 2.64 10.45
N HIS A 105 3.50 1.40 10.53
CA HIS A 105 3.00 0.28 9.75
C HIS A 105 1.97 -0.52 10.55
N TYR A 106 0.82 -0.72 9.93
CA TYR A 106 -0.23 -1.61 10.42
C TYR A 106 -0.47 -2.73 9.41
N ARG A 107 -0.84 -3.90 9.93
CA ARG A 107 -1.36 -5.01 9.14
C ARG A 107 -2.84 -5.16 9.43
N LEU A 108 -3.65 -5.20 8.39
CA LEU A 108 -5.10 -5.33 8.47
C LEU A 108 -5.52 -6.66 7.81
N SER A 109 -6.44 -7.38 8.43
CA SER A 109 -7.19 -8.47 7.80
C SER A 109 -8.56 -7.91 7.43
N LEU A 110 -8.90 -7.99 6.15
CA LEU A 110 -10.05 -7.31 5.56
C LEU A 110 -11.04 -8.35 5.04
N VAL A 111 -12.33 -8.03 5.14
CA VAL A 111 -13.42 -8.81 4.57
C VAL A 111 -14.14 -7.90 3.57
N PHE A 112 -14.16 -8.33 2.31
CA PHE A 112 -14.85 -7.61 1.25
C PHE A 112 -16.26 -8.19 1.10
N GLN A 113 -17.20 -7.36 0.65
CA GLN A 113 -18.60 -7.76 0.52
C GLN A 113 -18.82 -8.88 -0.53
N ASN A 114 -17.88 -9.06 -1.45
CA ASN A 114 -17.92 -10.12 -2.45
C ASN A 114 -17.35 -11.47 -1.97
N GLY A 115 -16.97 -11.59 -0.70
CA GLY A 115 -16.53 -12.85 -0.07
C GLY A 115 -15.09 -13.21 -0.40
#